data_AF-A0A098LHV5-F1
#
_entry.id   AF-A0A098LHV5-F1
#
_cell.length_a   1.000
_cell.length_b   1.000
_cell.length_c   1.000
_cell.angle_alpha   90.00
_cell.angle_beta   90.00
_cell.angle_gamma   90.00
#
_symmetry.space_group_name_H-M   'P 1'
#
loop_
_entity.id
_entity.type
_entity.pdbx_description
1 polymer ?
#
loop_
_entity_poly.entity_id
_entity_poly.type
_entity_poly.pdbx_seq_one_letter_code
_entity_poly.pdbx_strand_id
1 'polypeptide(L)' 'METLQFKTNIKCGACVEKAGKALDEASEIKEWNVDINSNDKILTVKGDNISQEVVQKTLDKAGYKIVS' A
#
# COMPACT_ATOMS: atom_id res chain seq x y z
N MET A 1 14.85 -2.47 -8.35
CA MET A 1 13.38 -2.54 -8.23
C MET A 1 12.91 -3.88 -7.71
N GLU A 2 12.30 -3.82 -6.54
CA GLU A 2 11.66 -4.94 -5.86
C GLU A 2 10.14 -4.79 -5.98
N THR A 3 9.41 -5.88 -5.80
CA THR A 3 7.95 -5.88 -5.73
C THR A 3 7.53 -6.57 -4.44
N LEU A 4 6.74 -5.89 -3.62
CA LEU A 4 6.20 -6.44 -2.38
C LEU A 4 4.68 -6.44 -2.44
N GLN A 5 4.07 -7.43 -1.80
CA GLN A 5 2.62 -7.58 -1.71
C GLN A 5 2.20 -7.75 -0.26
N PHE A 6 1.13 -7.07 0.10
CA PHE A 6 0.60 -7.04 1.46
C PHE A 6 -0.91 -7.19 1.43
N LYS A 7 -1.46 -8.00 2.34
CA LYS A 7 -2.89 -7.93 2.62
C LYS A 7 -3.17 -6.66 3.40
N THR A 8 -4.29 -6.02 3.14
CA THR A 8 -4.64 -4.75 3.80
C THR A 8 -6.08 -4.73 4.28
N ASN A 9 -6.43 -3.71 5.05
CA ASN A 9 -7.82 -3.43 5.43
C ASN A 9 -8.50 -2.38 4.52
N ILE A 10 -7.93 -2.05 3.36
CA ILE A 10 -8.47 -1.07 2.41
C ILE A 10 -9.62 -1.71 1.63
N LYS A 11 -10.84 -1.15 1.72
CA LYS A 11 -12.06 -1.82 1.24
C LYS A 11 -12.93 -1.01 0.27
N CYS A 12 -12.59 0.25 0.00
CA CYS A 12 -13.45 1.13 -0.77
C CYS A 12 -12.64 2.00 -1.74
N GLY A 13 -13.24 2.44 -2.85
CA GLY A 13 -12.55 3.28 -3.85
C GLY A 13 -11.98 4.56 -3.26
N ALA A 14 -12.78 5.31 -2.50
CA ALA A 14 -12.30 6.50 -1.78
C ALA A 14 -11.17 6.18 -0.76
N CYS A 15 -11.16 4.96 -0.22
CA CYS A 15 -10.12 4.49 0.68
C CYS A 15 -8.79 4.29 -0.08
N VAL A 16 -8.87 3.76 -1.30
CA VAL A 16 -7.74 3.59 -2.22
C VAL A 16 -7.16 4.94 -2.59
N GLU A 17 -7.98 5.95 -2.92
CA GLU A 17 -7.48 7.30 -3.24
C GLU A 17 -6.71 7.91 -2.07
N LYS A 18 -7.23 7.76 -0.84
CA LYS A 18 -6.54 8.26 0.37
C LYS A 18 -5.24 7.51 0.64
N ALA A 19 -5.22 6.18 0.51
CA ALA A 19 -4.01 5.38 0.67
C ALA A 19 -2.98 5.71 -0.42
N GLY A 20 -3.46 5.87 -1.65
CA GLY A 20 -2.66 6.20 -2.82
C GLY A 20 -1.90 7.50 -2.66
N LYS A 21 -2.56 8.57 -2.20
CA LYS A 21 -1.89 9.84 -1.92
C LYS A 21 -0.70 9.68 -0.96
N ALA A 22 -0.84 8.87 0.09
CA ALA A 22 0.27 8.62 1.02
C ALA A 22 1.38 7.77 0.38
N LEU A 23 1.02 6.81 -0.47
CA LEU A 23 1.98 5.98 -1.22
C LEU A 23 2.75 6.80 -2.26
N ASP A 24 2.11 7.77 -2.92
CA ASP A 24 2.74 8.69 -3.87
C ASP A 24 3.74 9.66 -3.19
N GLU A 25 3.52 9.97 -1.91
CA GLU A 25 4.44 10.79 -1.10
C GLU A 25 5.69 10.02 -0.64
N ALA A 26 5.69 8.68 -0.73
CA ALA A 26 6.81 7.85 -0.32
C ALA A 26 7.86 7.72 -1.44
N SER A 27 9.05 8.28 -1.23
CA SER A 27 10.10 8.38 -2.26
C SER A 27 10.65 7.02 -2.72
N GLU A 28 10.63 6.01 -1.84
CA GLU A 28 11.03 4.64 -2.16
C GLU A 28 10.02 3.92 -3.07
N ILE A 29 8.75 4.31 -3.05
CA ILE A 29 7.68 3.69 -3.84
C ILE A 29 7.60 4.38 -5.20
N LYS A 30 7.61 3.59 -6.27
CA LYS A 30 7.54 4.06 -7.66
C LYS A 30 6.21 3.74 -8.31
N GLU A 31 5.64 2.59 -7.97
CA GLU A 31 4.33 2.17 -8.45
C GLU A 31 3.60 1.44 -7.32
N TRP A 32 2.28 1.57 -7.29
CA TRP A 32 1.44 0.83 -6.36
C TRP A 32 0.08 0.51 -6.98
N ASN A 33 -0.55 -0.56 -6.51
CA ASN A 33 -1.91 -0.92 -6.88
C ASN A 33 -2.61 -1.59 -5.71
N VAL A 34 -3.85 -1.18 -5.43
CA VAL A 34 -4.70 -1.83 -4.43
C VAL A 34 -5.82 -2.61 -5.15
N ASP A 35 -5.82 -3.93 -4.98
CA ASP A 35 -6.90 -4.79 -5.43
C ASP A 35 -7.94 -4.95 -4.31
N ILE A 36 -8.94 -4.06 -4.30
CA ILE A 36 -10.07 -4.15 -3.37
C ILE A 36 -11.14 -5.16 -3.80
N ASN A 37 -10.99 -5.83 -4.95
CA ASN A 37 -11.93 -6.87 -5.40
C ASN A 37 -11.52 -8.25 -4.89
N SER A 38 -10.22 -8.48 -4.68
CA SER A 38 -9.71 -9.68 -3.99
C SER A 38 -10.27 -9.82 -2.57
N ASN A 39 -10.46 -11.06 -2.09
CA ASN A 39 -10.87 -11.31 -0.70
C ASN A 39 -9.86 -10.75 0.31
N ASP A 40 -8.57 -10.86 -0.02
CA ASP A 40 -7.46 -10.47 0.83
C ASP A 40 -7.09 -8.97 0.76
N LYS A 41 -7.73 -8.20 -0.13
CA LYS A 41 -7.48 -6.76 -0.32
C LYS A 41 -5.97 -6.45 -0.48
N ILE A 42 -5.40 -6.97 -1.56
CA ILE A 42 -3.95 -6.96 -1.79
C ILE A 42 -3.49 -5.57 -2.24
N LEU A 43 -2.53 -4.99 -1.51
CA LEU A 43 -1.67 -3.91 -1.96
C LEU A 43 -0.41 -4.49 -2.58
N THR A 44 -0.13 -4.14 -3.83
CA THR A 44 1.15 -4.40 -4.50
C THR A 44 1.92 -3.09 -4.59
N VAL A 45 3.18 -3.08 -4.18
CA VAL A 45 4.08 -1.93 -4.30
C VAL A 45 5.35 -2.32 -5.03
N LYS A 46 5.87 -1.40 -5.84
CA LYS A 46 7.14 -1.54 -6.54
C LYS A 46 8.00 -0.32 -6.30
N GLY A 47 9.30 -0.53 -6.16
CA GLY A 47 10.22 0.56 -5.90
C GLY A 47 11.63 0.07 -5.60
N ASP A 48 12.47 0.98 -5.10
CA ASP A 48 13.88 0.70 -4.81
C ASP A 48 14.13 0.84 -3.31
N ASN A 49 14.79 -0.15 -2.72
CA ASN A 49 15.00 -0.24 -1.26
C ASN A 49 13.68 -0.20 -0.47
N ILE A 50 12.60 -0.73 -1.07
CA ILE A 50 11.30 -0.81 -0.40
C ILE A 50 11.34 -1.92 0.65
N SER A 51 10.77 -1.63 1.83
CA SER A 51 10.66 -2.60 2.91
C SER A 51 9.24 -2.61 3.46
N GLN A 52 8.87 -3.71 4.12
CA GLN A 52 7.58 -3.81 4.80
C GLN A 52 7.39 -2.68 5.81
N GLU A 53 8.43 -2.28 6.53
CA GLU A 53 8.33 -1.21 7.53
C GLU A 53 7.98 0.14 6.90
N VAL A 54 8.59 0.49 5.77
CA VAL A 54 8.28 1.71 5.01
C VAL A 54 6.81 1.70 4.58
N VAL A 55 6.37 0.60 3.98
CA VAL A 55 4.98 0.46 3.49
C VAL A 55 3.99 0.53 4.64
N GLN A 56 4.29 -0.13 5.76
CA GLN A 56 3.45 -0.11 6.95
C GLN A 56 3.32 1.31 7.52
N LYS A 57 4.43 2.04 7.70
CA LYS A 57 4.42 3.42 8.20
C LYS A 57 3.63 4.35 7.27
N THR A 58 3.76 4.17 5.97
CA THR A 58 3.01 4.95 4.97
C THR A 58 1.50 4.69 5.07
N LEU A 59 1.10 3.43 5.19
CA LEU A 59 -0.32 3.08 5.38
C LEU A 59 -0.86 3.56 6.73
N ASP A 60 -0.10 3.43 7.81
CA ASP A 60 -0.51 3.87 9.15
C ASP A 60 -0.81 5.38 9.17
N LYS A 61 0.01 6.21 8.49
CA LYS A 61 -0.25 7.65 8.31
C LYS A 61 -1.57 7.93 7.57
N ALA A 62 -1.94 7.08 6.62
CA ALA A 62 -3.22 7.17 5.91
C ALA A 62 -4.40 6.58 6.71
N GLY A 63 -4.14 5.90 7.82
CA GLY A 63 -5.13 5.25 8.68
C GLY A 63 -5.46 3.80 8.29
N TYR A 64 -4.57 3.14 7.54
CA TYR A 64 -4.72 1.76 7.06
C TYR A 64 -3.64 0.86 7.62
N LYS A 65 -3.87 -0.45 7.56
CA LYS A 65 -2.96 -1.45 8.13
C LYS A 65 -2.70 -2.58 7.15
N ILE A 66 -1.46 -3.07 7.19
CA ILE A 66 -1.13 -4.41 6.70
C ILE A 66 -1.78 -5.41 7.65
N VAL A 67 -2.41 -6.44 7.10
CA VAL A 67 -2.99 -7.55 7.86
C VAL A 67 -2.29 -8.85 7.46
N SER A 68 -2.30 -9.82 8.38
CA SER A 68 -1.74 -11.17 8.17
C SER A 68 -2.72 -12.08 7.44
#